data_AF-A0A0C2G4K6-F1
#
_entry.id   AF-A0A0C2G4K6-F1
#
_cell.length_a   1.000
_cell.length_b   1.000
_cell.length_c   1.000
_cell.angle_alpha   90.00
_cell.angle_beta   90.00
_cell.angle_gamma   90.00
#
_symmetry.space_group_name_H-M   'P 1'
#
loop_
_entity.id
_entity.type
_entity.pdbx_description
1 polymer ?
#
loop_
_entity_poly.entity_id
_entity_poly.type
_entity_poly.pdbx_seq_one_letter_code
_entity_poly.pdbx_strand_id
1 'polypeptide(L)'
;MELSDLSEYNGHLLAPDDKTGMLYEIKGDKAIPWVFLNSGPGNTTDGMKVEWLTIKDDKLYAGGHGCVGQTFYCVKSLLVHNIVRCQVNIKEYRNESGHVVTEDPMWIKVITKSGQVRNKDWRSVYRRMRRTAGYRAPGYLTHEAVQWSSIQQMWYFLPRKASTTKYNEKDDERKGANLLILANSNLREFFVVRIGQLDHPERGFSAFDFIPNTDDKLMVALKTEEVRGNPTKSYFTVFSLNGTVLLPDQELDDGYKFEGIYFV
;
A
#
# COMPACT_ATOMS: atom_id res chain seq x y z
N MET A 1 9.97 -7.11 12.17
CA MET A 1 9.35 -7.26 10.85
C MET A 1 8.27 -6.22 10.77
N GLU A 2 8.27 -5.43 9.70
CA GLU A 2 7.22 -4.46 9.38
C GLU A 2 6.44 -5.05 8.22
N LEU A 3 5.43 -5.87 8.57
CA LEU A 3 4.62 -6.61 7.60
C LEU A 3 3.46 -5.74 7.14
N SER A 4 3.41 -5.44 5.85
CA SER A 4 2.56 -4.36 5.32
C SER A 4 1.41 -4.79 4.41
N ASP A 5 1.20 -6.09 4.23
CA ASP A 5 -0.06 -6.66 3.72
C ASP A 5 -0.14 -8.17 4.02
N LEU A 6 -1.26 -8.80 3.69
CA LEU A 6 -1.49 -10.22 3.84
C LEU A 6 -2.34 -10.74 2.67
N SER A 7 -1.91 -11.83 2.04
CA SER A 7 -2.66 -12.43 0.93
C SER A 7 -2.43 -13.93 0.82
N GLU A 8 -3.49 -14.70 0.56
CA GLU A 8 -3.36 -16.11 0.22
C GLU A 8 -3.03 -16.27 -1.27
N TYR A 9 -1.93 -16.94 -1.59
CA TYR A 9 -1.53 -17.22 -2.94
C TYR A 9 -0.94 -18.62 -3.06
N ASN A 10 -1.54 -19.44 -3.94
CA ASN A 10 -1.10 -20.81 -4.19
C ASN A 10 -1.13 -21.70 -2.92
N GLY A 11 -2.11 -21.51 -2.03
CA GLY A 11 -2.23 -22.23 -0.76
C GLY A 11 -1.24 -21.80 0.32
N HIS A 12 -0.56 -20.67 0.12
CA HIS A 12 0.37 -20.08 1.08
C HIS A 12 -0.15 -18.71 1.51
N LEU A 13 -0.17 -18.44 2.82
CA LEU A 13 -0.45 -17.11 3.35
C LEU A 13 0.83 -16.29 3.29
N LEU A 14 0.83 -15.17 2.57
CA LEU A 14 2.03 -14.39 2.29
C LEU A 14 1.95 -13.00 2.90
N ALA A 15 3.06 -12.55 3.50
CA ALA A 15 3.21 -11.21 4.05
C ALA A 15 4.56 -10.59 3.62
N PRO A 16 4.58 -9.38 3.05
CA PRO A 16 5.81 -8.71 2.68
C PRO A 16 6.37 -7.88 3.84
N ASP A 17 7.68 -7.89 4.03
CA ASP A 17 8.37 -6.97 4.94
C ASP A 17 8.86 -5.72 4.20
N ASP A 18 8.32 -4.55 4.56
CA ASP A 18 8.49 -3.29 3.84
C ASP A 18 9.90 -2.67 4.02
N LYS A 19 10.71 -3.20 4.94
CA LYS A 19 12.10 -2.78 5.19
C LYS A 19 13.10 -3.60 4.41
N THR A 20 12.93 -4.91 4.36
CA THR A 20 13.88 -5.80 3.68
C THR A 20 13.48 -6.09 2.24
N GLY A 21 12.20 -5.93 1.87
CA GLY A 21 11.67 -6.40 0.59
C GLY A 21 11.53 -7.92 0.52
N MET A 22 11.61 -8.63 1.66
CA MET A 22 11.39 -10.07 1.71
C MET A 22 9.91 -10.38 1.79
N LEU A 23 9.45 -11.27 0.92
CA LEU A 23 8.13 -11.87 1.00
C LEU A 23 8.21 -13.16 1.79
N TYR A 24 7.44 -13.26 2.86
CA TYR A 24 7.41 -14.42 3.76
C TYR A 24 6.13 -15.24 3.55
N GLU A 25 6.25 -16.56 3.64
CA GLU A 25 5.13 -17.45 3.94
C GLU A 25 4.91 -17.50 5.45
N ILE A 26 3.68 -17.24 5.87
CA ILE A 26 3.24 -17.34 7.26
C ILE A 26 2.63 -18.73 7.47
N LYS A 27 3.26 -19.54 8.33
CA LYS A 27 2.82 -20.90 8.65
C LYS A 27 2.87 -21.14 10.15
N GLY A 28 1.71 -21.09 10.80
CA GLY A 28 1.63 -21.12 12.25
C GLY A 28 2.31 -19.89 12.85
N ASP A 29 3.30 -20.11 13.70
CA ASP A 29 4.11 -19.07 14.36
C ASP A 29 5.40 -18.72 13.57
N LYS A 30 5.54 -19.19 12.33
CA LYS A 30 6.76 -19.03 11.53
C LYS A 30 6.55 -18.11 10.33
N ALA A 31 7.50 -17.21 10.12
CA ALA A 31 7.68 -16.47 8.88
C ALA A 31 8.84 -17.09 8.09
N ILE A 32 8.53 -17.76 6.97
CA ILE A 32 9.47 -18.50 6.14
C ILE A 32 9.82 -17.63 4.92
N PRO A 33 11.08 -17.18 4.74
CA PRO A 33 11.46 -16.38 3.58
C PRO A 33 11.18 -17.13 2.28
N TRP A 34 10.53 -16.47 1.32
CA TRP A 34 10.21 -17.06 0.02
C TRP A 34 10.89 -16.35 -1.14
N VAL A 35 10.61 -15.05 -1.33
CA VAL A 35 11.09 -14.28 -2.49
C VAL A 35 11.59 -12.91 -2.03
N PHE A 36 12.80 -12.54 -2.46
CA PHE A 36 13.31 -11.18 -2.29
C PHE A 36 12.85 -10.28 -3.45
N LEU A 37 12.33 -9.11 -3.10
CA LEU A 37 11.87 -8.09 -4.03
C LEU A 37 12.81 -6.89 -3.96
N ASN A 38 13.64 -6.72 -4.98
CA ASN A 38 14.52 -5.56 -5.13
C ASN A 38 13.72 -4.31 -5.51
N SER A 39 14.13 -3.12 -5.06
CA SER A 39 13.38 -1.87 -5.34
C SER A 39 13.31 -1.51 -6.83
N GLY A 40 12.32 -0.68 -7.18
CA GLY A 40 12.20 -0.03 -8.50
C GLY A 40 12.26 -0.99 -9.69
N PRO A 41 13.12 -0.75 -10.70
CA PRO A 41 13.29 -1.62 -11.87
C PRO A 41 13.95 -2.97 -11.59
N GLY A 42 14.44 -3.22 -10.37
CA GLY A 42 15.07 -4.48 -9.98
C GLY A 42 16.59 -4.53 -10.18
N ASN A 43 17.25 -3.38 -10.30
CA ASN A 43 18.71 -3.24 -10.34
C ASN A 43 19.23 -2.23 -9.30
N THR A 44 18.55 -2.12 -8.15
CA THR A 44 18.92 -1.26 -7.03
C THR A 44 19.66 -2.04 -5.95
N THR A 45 20.21 -1.36 -4.94
CA THR A 45 20.79 -2.02 -3.76
C THR A 45 19.78 -2.27 -2.64
N ASP A 46 18.59 -1.68 -2.75
CA ASP A 46 17.59 -1.69 -1.69
C ASP A 46 16.50 -2.74 -1.90
N GLY A 47 15.93 -3.20 -0.79
CA GLY A 47 14.66 -3.93 -0.78
C GLY A 47 13.51 -3.03 -1.20
N MET A 48 12.52 -3.61 -1.87
CA MET A 48 11.30 -2.91 -2.20
C MET A 48 10.46 -2.71 -0.94
N LYS A 49 10.03 -1.47 -0.71
CA LYS A 49 8.98 -1.17 0.26
C LYS A 49 7.63 -1.53 -0.34
N VAL A 50 7.21 -2.77 -0.10
CA VAL A 50 5.93 -3.30 -0.53
C VAL A 50 4.87 -2.88 0.48
N GLU A 51 3.78 -2.33 -0.03
CA GLU A 51 2.69 -1.73 0.75
C GLU A 51 1.35 -2.39 0.45
N TRP A 52 1.27 -3.20 -0.60
CA TRP A 52 0.06 -3.94 -0.93
C TRP A 52 0.36 -5.19 -1.75
N LEU A 53 -0.49 -6.20 -1.60
CA LEU A 53 -0.52 -7.46 -2.35
C LEU A 53 -1.90 -7.67 -2.98
N THR A 54 -1.94 -8.25 -4.18
CA THR A 54 -3.18 -8.78 -4.74
C THR A 54 -2.91 -9.87 -5.79
N ILE A 55 -3.93 -10.64 -6.15
CA ILE A 55 -3.81 -11.75 -7.10
C ILE A 55 -4.56 -11.41 -8.37
N LYS A 56 -3.87 -11.51 -9.52
CA LYS A 56 -4.49 -11.38 -10.85
C LYS A 56 -3.88 -12.37 -11.83
N ASP A 57 -4.72 -13.08 -12.58
CA ASP A 57 -4.33 -14.03 -13.63
C ASP A 57 -3.24 -15.02 -13.14
N ASP A 58 -3.49 -15.70 -12.01
CA ASP A 58 -2.59 -16.66 -11.38
C ASP A 58 -1.20 -16.11 -11.00
N LYS A 59 -1.10 -14.80 -10.76
CA LYS A 59 0.12 -14.14 -10.33
C LYS A 59 -0.13 -13.25 -9.13
N LEU A 60 0.82 -13.23 -8.22
CA LEU A 60 0.85 -12.27 -7.12
C LEU A 60 1.44 -10.95 -7.63
N TYR A 61 0.76 -9.86 -7.33
CA TYR A 61 1.19 -8.50 -7.59
C TYR A 61 1.57 -7.88 -6.25
N ALA A 62 2.76 -7.29 -6.20
CA ALA A 62 3.25 -6.56 -5.04
C ALA A 62 3.61 -5.14 -5.48
N GLY A 63 3.05 -4.12 -4.83
CA GLY A 63 3.34 -2.73 -5.15
C GLY A 63 3.72 -1.91 -3.93
N GLY A 64 4.36 -0.76 -4.18
CA GLY A 64 4.64 0.22 -3.14
C GLY A 64 3.61 1.35 -3.14
N HIS A 65 3.97 2.46 -2.47
CA HIS A 65 3.13 3.65 -2.30
C HIS A 65 2.53 4.26 -3.57
N GLY A 66 3.14 4.05 -4.74
CA GLY A 66 2.65 4.63 -6.00
C GLY A 66 2.86 6.13 -6.15
N CYS A 67 3.72 6.73 -5.31
CA CYS A 67 4.09 8.14 -5.37
C CYS A 67 5.63 8.33 -5.41
N VAL A 68 6.09 9.58 -5.50
CA VAL A 68 7.53 9.90 -5.65
C VAL A 68 8.26 9.83 -4.31
N GLY A 69 9.20 8.90 -4.12
CA GLY A 69 9.89 8.72 -2.85
C GLY A 69 11.19 9.51 -2.69
N GLN A 70 11.69 9.61 -1.45
CA GLN A 70 13.13 9.72 -1.13
C GLN A 70 13.55 8.50 -0.32
N THR A 71 14.62 7.84 -0.79
CA THR A 71 15.38 6.88 -0.01
C THR A 71 16.45 7.65 0.77
N PHE A 72 16.42 7.61 2.11
CA PHE A 72 17.53 8.10 2.92
C PHE A 72 18.53 6.97 3.17
N TYR A 73 19.75 7.11 2.66
CA TYR A 73 20.87 6.26 3.07
C TYR A 73 21.52 6.86 4.31
N CYS A 74 21.36 6.22 5.46
CA CYS A 74 22.26 6.44 6.59
C CYS A 74 23.28 5.30 6.62
N VAL A 75 24.35 5.41 5.83
CA VAL A 75 25.55 4.62 6.12
C VAL A 75 26.26 5.31 7.28
N LYS A 76 25.77 5.12 8.51
CA LYS A 76 26.62 5.38 9.66
C LYS A 76 27.60 4.21 9.74
N SER A 77 28.78 4.40 9.16
CA SER A 77 29.96 3.66 9.61
C SER A 77 30.24 4.09 11.05
N LEU A 78 29.58 3.44 12.02
CA LEU A 78 30.13 3.35 13.36
C LEU A 78 30.94 2.05 13.39
N LEU A 79 32.27 2.18 13.40
CA LEU A 79 33.20 1.12 13.76
C LEU A 79 33.10 0.82 15.27
N VAL A 80 31.92 0.42 15.73
CA VAL A 80 31.74 -0.12 17.06
C VAL A 80 30.90 -1.39 16.88
N HIS A 81 31.58 -2.54 16.91
CA HIS A 81 31.06 -3.92 16.79
C HIS A 81 30.80 -4.52 15.39
N ASN A 82 31.32 -3.98 14.28
CA ASN A 82 31.20 -4.60 12.94
C ASN A 82 29.73 -4.87 12.51
N ILE A 83 28.77 -4.04 12.93
CA ILE A 83 27.36 -4.15 12.51
C ILE A 83 27.03 -2.96 11.61
N VAL A 84 26.71 -3.22 10.34
CA VAL A 84 26.12 -2.23 9.43
C VAL A 84 24.63 -2.18 9.71
N ARG A 85 24.15 -1.11 10.33
CA ARG A 85 22.70 -0.86 10.48
C ARG A 85 22.24 0.00 9.32
N CYS A 86 21.62 -0.62 8.32
CA CYS A 86 20.93 0.08 7.24
C CYS A 86 19.46 0.22 7.65
N GLN A 87 18.93 1.45 7.70
CA GLN A 87 17.52 1.70 7.91
C GLN A 87 16.99 2.45 6.69
N VAL A 88 16.10 1.81 5.94
CA VAL A 88 15.47 2.38 4.76
C VAL A 88 14.15 3.01 5.18
N ASN A 89 14.08 4.35 5.14
CA ASN A 89 12.84 5.09 5.26
C ASN A 89 12.52 5.67 3.88
N ILE A 90 11.48 5.15 3.22
CA ILE A 90 10.93 5.75 2.00
C ILE A 90 9.70 6.56 2.40
N LYS A 91 9.80 7.88 2.23
CA LYS A 91 8.69 8.82 2.35
C LYS A 91 8.46 9.49 1.01
N GLU A 92 7.24 9.92 0.72
CA GLU A 92 7.01 10.77 -0.44
C GLU A 92 7.80 12.07 -0.23
N TYR A 93 8.83 12.31 -1.04
CA TYR A 93 9.69 13.46 -0.77
C TYR A 93 10.28 14.01 -2.05
N ARG A 94 10.23 15.34 -2.11
CA ARG A 94 11.05 16.16 -2.98
C ARG A 94 12.12 16.76 -2.11
N ASN A 95 13.38 16.75 -2.54
CA ASN A 95 14.48 17.33 -1.78
C ASN A 95 14.22 18.80 -1.39
N GLU A 96 15.06 19.41 -0.54
CA GLU A 96 14.90 20.81 -0.10
C GLU A 96 14.74 21.81 -1.27
N SER A 97 15.21 21.46 -2.47
CA SER A 97 15.05 22.22 -3.71
C SER A 97 13.82 21.85 -4.57
N GLY A 98 12.98 20.91 -4.15
CA GLY A 98 11.74 20.52 -4.83
C GLY A 98 11.88 19.42 -5.90
N HIS A 99 13.06 18.80 -6.05
CA HIS A 99 13.32 17.74 -7.01
C HIS A 99 12.87 16.36 -6.53
N VAL A 100 12.30 15.57 -7.44
CA VAL A 100 11.97 14.16 -7.21
C VAL A 100 13.25 13.38 -6.94
N VAL A 101 13.31 12.65 -5.83
CA VAL A 101 14.51 11.89 -5.45
C VAL A 101 14.50 10.50 -6.08
N THR A 102 13.37 9.80 -6.07
CA THR A 102 13.19 8.53 -6.79
C THR A 102 11.73 8.30 -7.20
N GLU A 103 11.53 7.49 -8.24
CA GLU A 103 10.21 7.00 -8.67
C GLU A 103 10.06 5.48 -8.46
N ASP A 104 10.99 4.87 -7.72
CA ASP A 104 10.98 3.43 -7.44
C ASP A 104 9.68 2.92 -6.79
N PRO A 105 9.01 3.67 -5.87
CA PRO A 105 7.73 3.23 -5.29
C PRO A 105 6.58 3.15 -6.30
N MET A 106 6.77 3.65 -7.52
CA MET A 106 5.82 3.51 -8.63
C MET A 106 6.05 2.27 -9.50
N TRP A 107 7.05 1.44 -9.17
CA TRP A 107 7.21 0.12 -9.79
C TRP A 107 6.44 -0.93 -8.99
N ILE A 108 5.99 -1.97 -9.67
CA ILE A 108 5.40 -3.15 -9.04
C ILE A 108 6.18 -4.41 -9.42
N LYS A 109 5.96 -5.48 -8.67
CA LYS A 109 6.49 -6.82 -8.92
C LYS A 109 5.33 -7.74 -9.25
N VAL A 110 5.53 -8.58 -10.26
CA VAL A 110 4.61 -9.65 -10.62
C VAL A 110 5.34 -10.97 -10.41
N ILE A 111 4.85 -11.77 -9.47
CA ILE A 111 5.47 -13.00 -9.00
C ILE A 111 4.62 -14.20 -9.44
N THR A 112 5.27 -15.17 -10.07
CA THR A 112 4.65 -16.45 -10.47
C THR A 112 4.59 -17.44 -9.29
N LYS A 113 3.81 -18.52 -9.43
CA LYS A 113 3.73 -19.58 -8.40
C LYS A 113 5.09 -20.21 -8.07
N SER A 114 6.02 -20.22 -9.04
CA SER A 114 7.39 -20.71 -8.84
C SER A 114 8.37 -19.64 -8.35
N GLY A 115 7.90 -18.46 -7.95
CA GLY A 115 8.73 -17.38 -7.40
C GLY A 115 9.47 -16.53 -8.44
N GLN A 116 9.24 -16.72 -9.75
CA GLN A 116 9.86 -15.83 -10.75
C GLN A 116 9.26 -14.42 -10.65
N VAL A 117 10.14 -13.41 -10.54
CA VAL A 117 9.76 -12.00 -10.37
C VAL A 117 9.92 -11.24 -11.69
N ARG A 118 8.91 -10.45 -12.06
CA ARG A 118 8.98 -9.48 -13.15
C ARG A 118 8.69 -8.07 -12.62
N ASN A 119 9.55 -7.12 -12.96
CA ASN A 119 9.37 -5.71 -12.60
C ASN A 119 8.49 -5.02 -13.66
N LYS A 120 7.48 -4.26 -13.23
CA LYS A 120 6.62 -3.48 -14.13
C LYS A 120 6.61 -2.02 -13.72
N ASP A 121 6.82 -1.16 -14.71
CA ASP A 121 6.74 0.28 -14.56
C ASP A 121 5.28 0.73 -14.53
N TRP A 122 4.79 1.16 -13.37
CA TRP A 122 3.44 1.70 -13.17
C TRP A 122 3.42 3.23 -13.02
N ARG A 123 4.52 3.94 -13.33
CA ARG A 123 4.57 5.40 -13.23
C ARG A 123 3.46 6.09 -14.03
N SER A 124 3.21 5.64 -15.25
CA SER A 124 2.13 6.20 -16.08
C SER A 124 0.73 5.86 -15.53
N VAL A 125 0.58 4.70 -14.90
CA VAL A 125 -0.67 4.24 -14.27
C VAL A 125 -1.00 5.15 -13.08
N TYR A 126 -0.10 5.27 -12.11
CA TYR A 126 -0.31 6.10 -10.92
C TYR A 126 -0.53 7.58 -11.26
N ARG A 127 0.24 8.12 -12.22
CA ARG A 127 0.04 9.52 -12.66
C ARG A 127 -1.33 9.74 -13.31
N ARG A 128 -1.82 8.79 -14.12
CA ARG A 128 -3.18 8.86 -14.69
C ARG A 128 -4.24 8.79 -13.61
N MET A 129 -4.15 7.78 -12.73
CA MET A 129 -5.08 7.58 -11.61
C MET A 129 -5.20 8.84 -10.76
N ARG A 130 -4.06 9.36 -10.28
CA ARG A 130 -3.97 10.58 -9.48
C ARG A 130 -4.61 11.78 -10.19
N ARG A 131 -4.33 11.97 -11.49
CA ARG A 131 -4.89 13.07 -12.28
C ARG A 131 -6.40 12.94 -12.42
N THR A 132 -6.91 11.73 -12.68
CA THR A 132 -8.36 11.46 -12.79
C THR A 132 -9.06 11.68 -11.46
N ALA A 133 -8.43 11.34 -10.34
CA ALA A 133 -8.96 11.56 -9.00
C ALA A 133 -8.93 13.03 -8.53
N GLY A 134 -8.35 13.95 -9.32
CA GLY A 134 -8.30 15.38 -8.99
C GLY A 134 -7.08 15.84 -8.18
N TYR A 135 -6.10 14.95 -7.94
CA TYR A 135 -4.93 15.21 -7.08
C TYR A 135 -3.67 15.52 -7.89
N ARG A 136 -3.76 16.41 -8.89
CA ARG A 136 -2.63 16.73 -9.79
C ARG A 136 -1.40 17.21 -9.02
N ALA A 137 -0.20 16.96 -9.57
CA ALA A 137 1.04 17.48 -9.01
C ALA A 137 0.95 19.01 -8.80
N PRO A 138 1.42 19.55 -7.65
CA PRO A 138 2.26 18.91 -6.64
C PRO A 138 1.52 18.02 -5.62
N GLY A 139 0.20 17.86 -5.73
CA GLY A 139 -0.59 16.90 -4.97
C GLY A 139 -0.25 15.43 -5.27
N TYR A 140 -0.79 14.55 -4.43
CA TYR A 140 -0.41 13.14 -4.36
C TYR A 140 -1.52 12.23 -3.83
N LEU A 141 -1.34 10.94 -4.11
CA LEU A 141 -2.06 9.82 -3.52
C LEU A 141 -1.00 8.81 -3.05
N THR A 142 -1.19 8.21 -1.88
CA THR A 142 -0.44 7.02 -1.46
C THR A 142 -1.34 5.81 -1.43
N HIS A 143 -0.80 4.64 -1.77
CA HIS A 143 -1.54 3.39 -1.92
C HIS A 143 -0.94 2.30 -1.03
N GLU A 144 -1.75 1.81 -0.08
CA GLU A 144 -1.45 0.64 0.77
C GLU A 144 -2.55 -0.42 0.66
N ALA A 145 -3.59 -0.17 -0.13
CA ALA A 145 -4.79 -1.01 -0.14
C ALA A 145 -5.28 -1.12 -1.58
N VAL A 146 -4.99 -2.27 -2.22
CA VAL A 146 -5.25 -2.52 -3.64
C VAL A 146 -5.75 -3.95 -3.83
N GLN A 147 -6.86 -4.14 -4.56
CA GLN A 147 -7.35 -5.47 -4.93
C GLN A 147 -7.76 -5.56 -6.39
N TRP A 148 -7.59 -6.75 -6.97
CA TRP A 148 -8.19 -7.15 -8.24
C TRP A 148 -9.40 -8.05 -7.99
N SER A 149 -10.54 -7.71 -8.58
CA SER A 149 -11.71 -8.59 -8.58
C SER A 149 -11.77 -9.40 -9.88
N SER A 150 -11.71 -10.72 -9.76
CA SER A 150 -11.95 -11.62 -10.89
C SER A 150 -13.42 -11.71 -11.28
N ILE A 151 -14.35 -11.41 -10.37
CA ILE A 151 -15.79 -11.39 -10.62
C ILE A 151 -16.18 -10.13 -11.42
N GLN A 152 -15.73 -8.97 -10.96
CA GLN A 152 -16.04 -7.67 -11.57
C GLN A 152 -15.08 -7.33 -12.74
N GLN A 153 -13.96 -8.04 -12.87
CA GLN A 153 -12.91 -7.78 -13.87
C GLN A 153 -12.34 -6.34 -13.78
N MET A 154 -12.19 -5.85 -12.56
CA MET A 154 -11.79 -4.48 -12.24
C MET A 154 -10.73 -4.44 -11.14
N TRP A 155 -9.87 -3.42 -11.21
CA TRP A 155 -8.98 -3.04 -10.11
C TRP A 155 -9.67 -2.06 -9.18
N TYR A 156 -9.35 -2.16 -7.90
CA TYR A 156 -9.89 -1.33 -6.83
C TYR A 156 -8.74 -0.83 -5.96
N PHE A 157 -8.74 0.46 -5.68
CA PHE A 157 -7.73 1.13 -4.86
C PHE A 157 -8.44 1.95 -3.79
N LEU A 158 -7.96 1.82 -2.56
CA LEU A 158 -8.30 2.66 -1.43
C LEU A 158 -7.05 3.45 -1.04
N PRO A 159 -6.84 4.67 -1.56
CA PRO A 159 -5.67 5.45 -1.19
C PRO A 159 -5.62 5.67 0.32
N ARG A 160 -4.44 5.50 0.92
CA ARG A 160 -4.22 5.84 2.33
C ARG A 160 -4.33 7.34 2.52
N LYS A 161 -3.55 8.09 1.73
CA LYS A 161 -3.50 9.55 1.78
C LYS A 161 -3.92 10.15 0.44
N ALA A 162 -4.55 11.32 0.50
CA ALA A 162 -4.91 12.11 -0.67
C ALA A 162 -4.77 13.61 -0.39
N SER A 163 -3.89 14.29 -1.13
CA SER A 163 -3.60 15.71 -0.90
C SER A 163 -3.47 16.48 -2.21
N THR A 164 -4.09 17.66 -2.28
CA THR A 164 -3.95 18.59 -3.41
C THR A 164 -2.71 19.48 -3.27
N THR A 165 -2.07 19.49 -2.10
CA THR A 165 -0.86 20.25 -1.80
C THR A 165 0.37 19.36 -1.82
N LYS A 166 1.55 19.98 -1.92
CA LYS A 166 2.84 19.28 -1.76
C LYS A 166 2.88 18.53 -0.42
N TYR A 167 3.53 17.37 -0.41
CA TYR A 167 3.82 16.62 0.81
C TYR A 167 4.49 17.49 1.87
N ASN A 168 3.95 17.41 3.09
CA ASN A 168 4.52 17.93 4.32
C ASN A 168 4.27 16.87 5.39
N GLU A 169 5.33 16.43 6.08
CA GLU A 169 5.25 15.32 7.04
C GLU A 169 4.20 15.54 8.13
N LYS A 170 4.09 16.76 8.66
CA LYS A 170 3.13 17.08 9.72
C LYS A 170 1.70 17.14 9.19
N ASP A 171 1.51 17.72 8.00
CA ASP A 171 0.18 17.81 7.41
C ASP A 171 -0.33 16.44 6.93
N ASP A 172 0.58 15.55 6.49
CA ASP A 172 0.29 14.22 5.96
C ASP A 172 -0.37 13.29 6.98
N GLU A 173 -0.07 13.46 8.27
CA GLU A 173 -0.75 12.78 9.38
C GLU A 173 -2.28 12.93 9.28
N ARG A 174 -2.76 14.04 8.71
CA ARG A 174 -4.19 14.37 8.52
C ARG A 174 -4.64 14.40 7.04
N LYS A 175 -3.98 13.65 6.15
CA LYS A 175 -4.38 13.51 4.73
C LYS A 175 -5.10 12.21 4.40
N GLY A 176 -5.67 11.53 5.40
CA GLY A 176 -6.52 10.35 5.21
C GLY A 176 -7.59 10.55 4.13
N ALA A 177 -7.78 9.57 3.27
CA ALA A 177 -8.70 9.67 2.13
C ALA A 177 -9.99 8.86 2.36
N ASN A 178 -11.08 9.30 1.70
CA ASN A 178 -12.33 8.56 1.63
C ASN A 178 -12.70 8.19 0.18
N LEU A 179 -11.70 7.76 -0.59
CA LEU A 179 -11.83 7.49 -2.02
C LEU A 179 -11.83 5.98 -2.28
N LEU A 180 -12.74 5.54 -3.13
CA LEU A 180 -12.64 4.27 -3.85
C LEU A 180 -12.35 4.59 -5.32
N ILE A 181 -11.19 4.15 -5.81
CA ILE A 181 -10.82 4.32 -7.21
C ILE A 181 -10.94 2.97 -7.90
N LEU A 182 -11.77 2.89 -8.93
CA LEU A 182 -11.94 1.71 -9.77
C LEU A 182 -11.15 1.91 -11.06
N ALA A 183 -10.60 0.84 -11.61
CA ALA A 183 -9.96 0.90 -12.92
C ALA A 183 -10.24 -0.35 -13.76
N ASN A 184 -10.36 -0.15 -15.07
CA ASN A 184 -10.51 -1.27 -15.99
C ASN A 184 -9.26 -2.18 -15.99
N SER A 185 -9.41 -3.41 -16.48
CA SER A 185 -8.37 -4.45 -16.43
C SER A 185 -7.01 -4.04 -17.00
N ASN A 186 -6.98 -3.09 -17.94
CA ASN A 186 -5.78 -2.56 -18.58
C ASN A 186 -5.25 -1.25 -17.96
N LEU A 187 -5.87 -0.75 -16.88
CA LEU A 187 -5.47 0.43 -16.12
C LEU A 187 -5.39 1.71 -16.98
N ARG A 188 -6.30 1.85 -17.95
CA ARG A 188 -6.40 3.03 -18.83
C ARG A 188 -7.53 3.97 -18.42
N GLU A 189 -8.62 3.43 -17.88
CA GLU A 189 -9.79 4.19 -17.44
C GLU A 189 -9.94 4.03 -15.93
N PHE A 190 -10.21 5.16 -15.27
CA PHE A 190 -10.36 5.22 -13.81
C PHE A 190 -11.66 5.92 -13.47
N PHE A 191 -12.35 5.42 -12.46
CA PHE A 191 -13.58 5.97 -11.90
C PHE A 191 -13.38 6.21 -10.42
N VAL A 192 -13.97 7.28 -9.87
CA VAL A 192 -13.78 7.64 -8.47
C VAL A 192 -15.13 7.74 -7.78
N VAL A 193 -15.25 7.02 -6.68
CA VAL A 193 -16.40 7.02 -5.78
C VAL A 193 -15.94 7.55 -4.43
N ARG A 194 -16.76 8.37 -3.77
CA ARG A 194 -16.50 8.81 -2.39
C ARG A 194 -17.21 7.87 -1.44
N ILE A 195 -16.48 7.40 -0.42
CA ILE A 195 -17.00 6.51 0.63
C ILE A 195 -17.43 7.40 1.80
N GLY A 196 -18.72 7.43 2.11
CA GLY A 196 -19.25 8.22 3.23
C GLY A 196 -18.77 9.67 3.28
N GLN A 197 -18.71 10.23 4.49
CA GLN A 197 -18.12 11.54 4.78
C GLN A 197 -16.69 11.39 5.31
N LEU A 198 -15.84 12.38 5.06
CA LEU A 198 -14.47 12.42 5.58
C LEU A 198 -14.45 13.10 6.96
N ASP A 199 -15.00 12.44 7.96
CA ASP A 199 -15.08 12.96 9.33
C ASP A 199 -13.77 12.76 10.12
N HIS A 200 -12.91 11.84 9.64
CA HIS A 200 -11.68 11.41 10.29
C HIS A 200 -10.46 11.52 9.36
N PRO A 201 -9.94 12.75 9.12
CA PRO A 201 -8.81 12.97 8.22
C PRO A 201 -7.49 12.34 8.70
N GLU A 202 -7.38 11.97 9.98
CA GLU A 202 -6.24 11.25 10.54
C GLU A 202 -6.19 9.76 10.17
N ARG A 203 -7.32 9.18 9.72
CA ARG A 203 -7.43 7.76 9.39
C ARG A 203 -7.19 7.52 7.90
N GLY A 204 -6.19 6.70 7.56
CA GLY A 204 -5.91 6.29 6.18
C GLY A 204 -6.15 4.80 5.99
N PHE A 205 -6.70 4.39 4.85
CA PHE A 205 -6.83 2.98 4.50
C PHE A 205 -5.47 2.29 4.47
N SER A 206 -5.38 1.11 5.08
CA SER A 206 -4.15 0.30 5.15
C SER A 206 -4.29 -1.07 4.51
N ALA A 207 -5.50 -1.61 4.37
CA ALA A 207 -5.77 -2.84 3.63
C ALA A 207 -7.26 -2.94 3.34
N PHE A 208 -7.65 -3.80 2.40
CA PHE A 208 -9.05 -4.25 2.27
C PHE A 208 -9.12 -5.57 1.53
N ASP A 209 -10.25 -6.24 1.69
CA ASP A 209 -10.63 -7.40 0.89
C ASP A 209 -12.15 -7.39 0.62
N PHE A 210 -12.57 -8.15 -0.39
CA PHE A 210 -13.96 -8.33 -0.75
C PHE A 210 -14.61 -9.35 0.18
N ILE A 211 -15.81 -9.03 0.67
CA ILE A 211 -16.54 -9.97 1.53
C ILE A 211 -17.00 -11.16 0.66
N PRO A 212 -16.64 -12.41 1.03
CA PRO A 212 -17.04 -13.60 0.28
C PRO A 212 -18.56 -13.72 0.11
N ASN A 213 -18.99 -14.31 -1.00
CA ASN A 213 -20.40 -14.49 -1.35
C ASN A 213 -21.20 -13.18 -1.53
N THR A 214 -20.53 -12.09 -1.90
CA THR A 214 -21.18 -10.80 -2.18
C THR A 214 -21.01 -10.32 -3.63
N ASP A 215 -20.53 -11.19 -4.52
CA ASP A 215 -20.09 -10.83 -5.89
C ASP A 215 -19.09 -9.66 -5.91
N ASP A 216 -18.23 -9.55 -4.90
CA ASP A 216 -17.30 -8.43 -4.70
C ASP A 216 -17.98 -7.05 -4.62
N LYS A 217 -19.26 -7.02 -4.20
CA LYS A 217 -20.03 -5.78 -4.05
C LYS A 217 -19.87 -5.12 -2.68
N LEU A 218 -19.41 -5.88 -1.69
CA LEU A 218 -19.12 -5.41 -0.34
C LEU A 218 -17.64 -5.58 -0.02
N MET A 219 -17.08 -4.58 0.66
CA MET A 219 -15.69 -4.55 1.08
C MET A 219 -15.61 -4.41 2.59
N VAL A 220 -14.66 -5.10 3.19
CA VAL A 220 -14.16 -4.80 4.53
C VAL A 220 -12.78 -4.15 4.38
N ALA A 221 -12.58 -3.02 5.04
CA ALA A 221 -11.31 -2.29 4.95
C ALA A 221 -10.77 -1.94 6.32
N LEU A 222 -9.45 -1.97 6.44
CA LEU A 222 -8.71 -1.47 7.58
C LEU A 222 -8.31 -0.02 7.35
N LYS A 223 -8.34 0.76 8.43
CA LYS A 223 -7.73 2.10 8.49
C LYS A 223 -6.80 2.18 9.68
N THR A 224 -5.73 2.95 9.54
CA THR A 224 -4.80 3.22 10.63
C THR A 224 -4.62 4.71 10.86
N GLU A 225 -4.43 5.07 12.12
CA GLU A 225 -4.23 6.43 12.60
C GLU A 225 -2.83 6.53 13.23
N GLU A 226 -2.02 7.43 12.69
CA GLU A 226 -0.65 7.70 13.13
C GLU A 226 -0.48 9.21 13.27
N VAL A 227 -0.88 9.74 14.43
CA VAL A 227 -0.73 11.16 14.77
C VAL A 227 0.37 11.30 15.80
N ARG A 228 1.36 12.16 15.54
CA ARG A 228 2.51 12.31 16.45
C ARG A 228 2.04 12.73 17.84
N GLY A 229 2.45 11.95 18.84
CA GLY A 229 2.10 12.17 20.25
C GLY A 229 0.87 11.40 20.73
N ASN A 230 0.16 10.70 19.83
CA ASN A 230 -0.95 9.82 20.16
C ASN A 230 -0.54 8.34 20.00
N PRO A 231 -1.18 7.41 20.73
CA PRO A 231 -1.07 5.98 20.43
C PRO A 231 -1.56 5.67 19.02
N THR A 232 -0.90 4.73 18.35
CA THR A 232 -1.37 4.18 17.08
C THR A 232 -2.70 3.47 17.29
N LYS A 233 -3.62 3.66 16.36
CA LYS A 233 -4.94 2.99 16.37
C LYS A 233 -5.23 2.37 15.02
N SER A 234 -5.93 1.25 15.05
CA SER A 234 -6.48 0.60 13.86
C SER A 234 -7.98 0.53 13.95
N TYR A 235 -8.63 0.57 12.80
CA TYR A 235 -10.09 0.50 12.68
C TYR A 235 -10.46 -0.41 11.53
N PHE A 236 -11.65 -1.01 11.59
CA PHE A 236 -12.25 -1.65 10.43
C PHE A 236 -13.60 -1.01 10.08
N THR A 237 -13.96 -1.02 8.80
CA THR A 237 -15.23 -0.49 8.28
C THR A 237 -15.74 -1.39 7.15
N VAL A 238 -17.06 -1.39 6.93
CA VAL A 238 -17.70 -2.10 5.82
C VAL A 238 -18.49 -1.13 4.97
N PHE A 239 -18.31 -1.19 3.66
CA PHE A 239 -19.03 -0.36 2.69
C PHE A 239 -19.25 -1.09 1.37
N SER A 240 -20.17 -0.57 0.57
CA SER A 240 -20.49 -1.11 -0.75
C SER A 240 -19.80 -0.33 -1.88
N LEU A 241 -19.80 -0.89 -3.09
CA LEU A 241 -19.15 -0.29 -4.27
C LEU A 241 -19.61 1.14 -4.64
N ASN A 242 -20.81 1.55 -4.22
CA ASN A 242 -21.32 2.90 -4.46
C ASN A 242 -20.87 3.91 -3.40
N GLY A 243 -20.08 3.49 -2.41
CA GLY A 243 -19.57 4.33 -1.33
C GLY A 243 -20.50 4.41 -0.10
N THR A 244 -21.59 3.65 -0.06
CA THR A 244 -22.48 3.58 1.11
C THR A 244 -21.80 2.78 2.21
N VAL A 245 -21.54 3.44 3.35
CA VAL A 245 -21.01 2.82 4.56
C VAL A 245 -22.12 2.03 5.24
N LEU A 246 -21.88 0.72 5.42
CA LEU A 246 -22.79 -0.22 6.10
C LEU A 246 -22.40 -0.39 7.57
N LEU A 247 -21.10 -0.31 7.87
CA LEU A 247 -20.56 -0.32 9.22
C LEU A 247 -19.54 0.83 9.35
N PRO A 248 -19.80 1.84 10.20
CA PRO A 248 -18.83 2.90 10.45
C PRO A 248 -17.56 2.33 11.11
N ASP A 249 -16.48 3.10 11.10
CA ASP A 249 -15.19 2.71 11.69
C ASP A 249 -15.37 2.17 13.12
N GLN A 250 -14.96 0.92 13.33
CA GLN A 250 -14.89 0.25 14.63
C GLN A 250 -13.42 0.14 15.03
N GLU A 251 -13.05 0.67 16.19
CA GLU A 251 -11.68 0.61 16.71
C GLU A 251 -11.30 -0.84 17.06
N LEU A 252 -10.09 -1.22 16.68
CA LEU A 252 -9.45 -2.47 17.10
C LEU A 252 -8.60 -2.15 18.34
N ASP A 253 -9.02 -2.67 19.50
CA ASP A 253 -8.43 -2.32 20.80
C ASP A 253 -7.17 -3.15 21.11
N ASP A 254 -6.08 -2.81 20.44
CA ASP A 254 -4.80 -3.48 20.63
C ASP A 254 -3.56 -2.56 20.57
N GLY A 255 -3.74 -1.29 20.19
CA GLY A 255 -2.67 -0.31 20.09
C GLY A 255 -1.65 -0.60 18.98
N TYR A 256 -1.99 -1.50 18.03
CA TYR A 256 -1.12 -1.85 16.91
C TYR A 256 -1.65 -1.28 15.59
N LYS A 257 -0.76 -1.25 14.60
CA LYS A 257 -1.07 -0.94 13.20
C LYS A 257 -1.36 -2.25 12.48
N PHE A 258 -2.60 -2.46 12.04
CA PHE A 258 -2.94 -3.55 11.14
C PHE A 258 -2.92 -3.08 9.69
N GLU A 259 -2.11 -3.76 8.88
CA GLU A 259 -1.87 -3.44 7.47
C GLU A 259 -2.23 -4.59 6.53
N GLY A 260 -2.86 -5.66 7.02
CA GLY A 260 -3.29 -6.78 6.19
C GLY A 260 -4.57 -7.41 6.73
N ILE A 261 -5.46 -7.82 5.82
CA ILE A 261 -6.72 -8.51 6.13
C ILE A 261 -6.93 -9.64 5.13
N TYR A 262 -7.41 -10.78 5.60
CA TYR A 262 -7.78 -11.92 4.76
C TYR A 262 -8.91 -12.71 5.43
N PHE A 263 -9.64 -13.49 4.63
CA PHE A 263 -10.68 -14.40 5.13
C PHE A 263 -10.11 -15.81 5.37
N VAL A 264 -10.45 -16.39 6.53
CA VAL A 264 -10.13 -17.77 6.94
C VAL A 264 -11.24 -18.76 6.62
#